data_AF-A0A554VNX0-F1
#
_entry.id   AF-A0A554VNX0-F1
#
_cell.length_a   1.000
_cell.length_b   1.000
_cell.length_c   1.000
_cell.angle_alpha   90.00
_cell.angle_beta   90.00
_cell.angle_gamma   90.00
#
_symmetry.space_group_name_H-M   'P 1'
#
loop_
_entity.id
_entity.type
_entity.pdbx_description
1 polymer ?
#
loop_
_entity_poly.entity_id
_entity_poly.type
_entity_poly.pdbx_seq_one_letter_code
_entity_poly.pdbx_strand_id
1 'polypeptide(L)'
;MKISIISALCSALLVLFIGFEGYSQDIPKYDYLEVIVIQKANNSGRVKRIKVEEQTSLQGKQITIDKLEDLESTSDLLNYMNAANWEFVDRQSIVSEENDPVWMSYIFRKSK
;
A
#
# COMPACT_ATOMS: atom_id res chain seq x y z
N MET A 1 53.25 33.71 -15.88
CA MET A 1 52.78 32.35 -16.23
C MET A 1 52.00 31.64 -15.11
N LYS A 2 52.45 31.63 -13.84
CA LYS A 2 51.78 30.88 -12.76
C LYS A 2 50.31 31.30 -12.49
N ILE A 3 49.99 32.59 -12.53
CA ILE A 3 48.63 33.13 -12.30
C ILE A 3 47.63 32.66 -13.36
N SER A 4 48.07 32.54 -14.63
CA SER A 4 47.22 32.07 -15.74
C SER A 4 46.89 30.59 -15.65
N ILE A 5 47.76 29.79 -15.03
CA ILE A 5 47.54 28.36 -14.80
C ILE A 5 46.52 28.19 -13.67
N ILE A 6 46.63 28.99 -12.60
CA ILE A 6 45.69 28.97 -11.46
C ILE A 6 44.29 29.41 -11.91
N SER A 7 44.19 30.46 -12.73
CA SER A 7 42.89 30.89 -13.27
C SER A 7 42.26 29.83 -14.18
N ALA A 8 43.04 29.18 -15.03
CA ALA A 8 42.56 28.09 -15.88
C ALA A 8 42.11 26.87 -15.06
N LEU A 9 42.83 26.55 -13.98
CA LEU A 9 42.46 25.47 -13.07
C LEU A 9 41.14 25.77 -12.35
N CYS A 10 40.96 27.01 -11.87
CA CYS A 10 39.70 27.43 -11.25
C CYS A 10 38.52 27.40 -12.23
N SER A 11 38.72 27.83 -13.48
CA SER A 11 37.68 27.75 -14.51
C SER A 11 37.32 26.32 -14.88
N ALA A 12 38.31 25.42 -14.97
CA ALA A 12 38.07 24.00 -15.21
C ALA A 12 37.33 23.33 -14.04
N LEU A 13 37.67 23.70 -12.80
CA LEU A 13 36.99 23.20 -11.60
C LEU A 13 35.53 23.66 -11.57
N LEU A 14 35.25 24.91 -11.95
CA LEU A 14 33.90 25.46 -12.00
C LEU A 14 33.01 24.69 -12.99
N VAL A 15 33.53 24.33 -14.17
CA VAL A 15 32.78 23.59 -15.20
C VAL A 15 32.39 22.18 -14.72
N LEU A 16 33.23 21.54 -13.90
CA LEU A 16 32.94 20.21 -13.34
C LEU A 16 31.77 20.19 -12.35
N PHE A 17 31.40 21.33 -11.76
CA PHE A 17 30.30 21.42 -10.78
C PHE A 17 28.93 21.75 -11.40
N ILE A 18 28.84 22.09 -12.69
CA ILE A 18 27.60 22.56 -13.33
C ILE A 18 26.74 21.39 -13.89
N GLY A 19 27.29 20.18 -13.95
CA GLY A 19 26.67 19.05 -14.66
C GLY A 19 25.76 18.12 -13.85
N PHE A 20 25.38 18.45 -12.61
CA PHE A 20 24.55 17.56 -11.79
C PHE A 20 23.07 17.95 -11.87
N GLU A 21 22.33 17.32 -12.80
CA GLU A 21 20.88 17.24 -12.71
C GLU A 21 20.50 16.26 -11.60
N GLY A 22 19.97 16.77 -10.49
CA GLY A 22 19.44 15.95 -9.41
C GLY A 22 18.15 15.26 -9.84
N TYR A 23 18.22 13.99 -10.19
CA TYR A 23 17.03 13.16 -10.38
C TYR A 23 16.42 12.87 -9.01
N SER A 24 15.38 13.63 -8.64
CA SER A 24 14.52 13.26 -7.52
C SER A 24 13.79 11.96 -7.88
N GLN A 25 13.74 10.99 -6.96
CA GLN A 25 12.83 9.86 -7.12
C GLN A 25 11.41 10.39 -7.00
N ASP A 26 10.59 10.16 -8.03
CA ASP A 26 9.15 10.37 -7.91
C ASP A 26 8.61 9.44 -6.84
N ILE A 27 7.90 9.99 -5.85
CA ILE A 27 7.29 9.19 -4.78
C ILE A 27 6.07 8.49 -5.39
N PRO A 28 6.06 7.14 -5.46
CA PRO A 28 4.93 6.42 -6.02
C PRO A 28 3.67 6.68 -5.18
N LYS A 29 2.57 7.02 -5.86
CA LYS A 29 1.28 7.31 -5.24
C LYS A 29 0.41 6.06 -5.26
N TYR A 30 -0.24 5.78 -4.13
CA TYR A 30 -1.09 4.60 -3.97
C TYR A 30 -2.52 5.00 -3.60
N ASP A 31 -3.48 4.22 -4.07
CA ASP A 31 -4.80 4.10 -3.47
C ASP A 31 -4.73 3.06 -2.35
N TYR A 32 -5.36 3.35 -1.21
CA TYR A 32 -5.44 2.42 -0.07
C TYR A 32 -6.87 1.93 0.11
N LEU A 33 -7.00 0.69 0.60
CA LEU A 33 -8.26 0.08 0.98
C LEU A 33 -8.08 -0.68 2.28
N GLU A 34 -9.00 -0.47 3.21
CA GLU A 34 -9.08 -1.25 4.45
C GLU A 34 -10.33 -2.14 4.43
N VAL A 35 -10.12 -3.43 4.69
CA VAL A 35 -11.19 -4.44 4.74
C VAL A 35 -11.22 -5.06 6.13
N ILE A 36 -12.36 -4.93 6.81
CA ILE A 36 -12.55 -5.45 8.17
C ILE A 36 -13.18 -6.84 8.06
N VAL A 37 -12.47 -7.86 8.56
CA VAL A 37 -12.93 -9.24 8.61
C VAL A 37 -13.18 -9.62 10.06
N ILE A 38 -14.41 -10.01 10.36
CA ILE A 38 -14.82 -10.51 11.68
C ILE A 38 -14.83 -12.03 11.61
N GLN A 39 -14.06 -12.69 12.47
CA GLN A 39 -14.01 -14.16 12.59
C GLN A 39 -14.71 -14.62 13.87
N LYS A 40 -15.26 -15.84 13.85
CA LYS A 40 -15.89 -16.42 15.05
C LYS A 40 -14.82 -16.81 16.06
N ALA A 41 -15.09 -16.57 17.34
CA ALA A 41 -14.31 -17.15 18.43
C ALA A 41 -14.28 -18.68 18.31
N ASN A 42 -13.13 -19.28 18.60
CA ASN A 42 -12.90 -20.73 18.71
C ASN A 42 -13.14 -21.56 17.45
N ASN A 43 -13.21 -20.97 16.26
CA ASN A 43 -13.62 -21.70 15.05
C ASN A 43 -12.64 -21.52 13.88
N SER A 44 -11.57 -22.31 13.88
CA SER A 44 -10.80 -22.80 12.71
C SER A 44 -10.52 -21.84 11.54
N GLY A 45 -10.49 -20.52 11.74
CA GLY A 45 -10.31 -19.53 10.68
C GLY A 45 -11.54 -19.27 9.79
N ARG A 46 -12.76 -19.64 10.22
CA ARG A 46 -13.99 -19.36 9.45
C ARG A 46 -14.45 -17.91 9.64
N VAL A 47 -14.58 -17.18 8.54
CA VAL A 47 -15.07 -15.79 8.53
C VAL A 47 -16.55 -15.75 8.89
N LYS A 48 -16.93 -14.81 9.76
CA LYS A 48 -18.32 -14.53 10.13
C LYS A 48 -18.91 -13.45 9.23
N ARG A 49 -18.12 -12.42 8.93
CA ARG A 49 -18.53 -11.27 8.11
C ARG A 49 -17.29 -10.56 7.59
N ILE A 50 -17.33 -10.12 6.33
CA ILE A 50 -16.44 -9.09 5.80
C ILE A 50 -17.25 -7.80 5.71
N LYS A 51 -16.68 -6.69 6.18
CA LYS A 51 -17.27 -5.36 6.08
C LYS A 51 -16.26 -4.42 5.48
N VAL A 52 -16.71 -3.63 4.50
CA VAL A 52 -15.89 -2.62 3.84
C VAL A 52 -16.64 -1.31 3.89
N GLU A 53 -16.03 -0.29 4.48
CA GLU A 53 -16.64 1.04 4.48
C GLU A 53 -16.57 1.66 3.09
N GLU A 54 -17.49 2.60 2.80
CA GLU A 54 -17.42 3.36 1.57
C GLU A 54 -16.12 4.19 1.54
N GLN A 55 -15.25 3.85 0.60
CA GLN A 55 -14.00 4.56 0.38
C GLN A 55 -13.99 5.15 -1.01
N THR A 56 -13.59 6.42 -1.12
CA THR A 56 -13.43 7.11 -2.41
C THR A 56 -12.46 6.38 -3.35
N SER A 57 -11.53 5.58 -2.80
CA SER A 57 -10.59 4.74 -3.55
C SER A 57 -11.26 3.64 -4.38
N LEU A 58 -12.52 3.28 -4.07
CA LEU A 58 -13.30 2.26 -4.79
C LEU A 58 -14.16 2.84 -5.93
N GLN A 59 -14.33 4.16 -6.01
CA GLN A 59 -15.18 4.77 -7.03
C GLN A 59 -14.64 4.51 -8.44
N GLY A 60 -15.49 3.93 -9.30
CA GLY A 60 -15.12 3.59 -10.68
C GLY A 60 -14.13 2.42 -10.81
N LYS A 61 -13.82 1.69 -9.73
CA LYS A 61 -12.96 0.50 -9.78
C LYS A 61 -13.78 -0.76 -10.02
N GLN A 62 -13.12 -1.82 -10.46
CA GLN A 62 -13.73 -3.14 -10.69
C GLN A 62 -14.14 -3.85 -9.38
N ILE A 63 -13.50 -3.51 -8.26
CA ILE A 63 -13.84 -4.00 -6.94
C ILE A 63 -15.03 -3.20 -6.40
N THR A 64 -16.04 -3.91 -5.93
CA THR A 64 -17.25 -3.35 -5.32
C THR A 64 -17.41 -3.87 -3.90
N ILE A 65 -17.98 -3.06 -3.01
CA ILE A 65 -18.24 -3.44 -1.60
C ILE A 65 -19.07 -4.71 -1.53
N ASP A 66 -20.19 -4.78 -2.27
CA ASP A 66 -21.09 -5.95 -2.28
C ASP A 66 -20.33 -7.26 -2.53
N LYS A 67 -19.45 -7.28 -3.56
CA LYS A 67 -18.63 -8.46 -3.88
C LYS A 67 -17.62 -8.82 -2.80
N LEU A 68 -17.09 -7.85 -2.05
CA LEU A 68 -16.18 -8.11 -0.94
C LEU A 68 -16.93 -8.67 0.28
N GLU A 69 -18.14 -8.18 0.53
CA GLU A 69 -18.99 -8.64 1.64
C GLU A 69 -19.56 -10.05 1.39
N ASP A 70 -19.72 -10.45 0.12
CA ASP A 70 -20.15 -11.80 -0.29
C ASP A 70 -19.06 -12.89 -0.13
N LEU A 71 -17.80 -12.54 0.19
CA LEU A 71 -16.72 -13.51 0.33
C LEU A 71 -16.81 -14.28 1.66
N GLU A 72 -16.64 -15.60 1.58
CA GLU A 72 -16.83 -16.50 2.73
C GLU A 72 -15.55 -16.79 3.53
N SER A 73 -14.38 -16.44 3.00
CA SER A 73 -13.10 -16.71 3.66
C SER A 73 -12.05 -15.63 3.41
N THR A 74 -11.06 -15.56 4.31
CA THR A 74 -9.89 -14.69 4.15
C THR A 74 -9.08 -15.05 2.90
N SER A 75 -9.01 -16.33 2.54
CA SER A 75 -8.31 -16.77 1.33
C SER A 75 -8.99 -16.22 0.07
N ASP A 76 -10.33 -16.23 0.03
CA ASP A 76 -11.09 -15.67 -1.08
C ASP A 76 -10.87 -14.16 -1.19
N LEU A 77 -10.84 -13.46 -0.05
CA LEU A 77 -10.48 -12.04 0.00
C LEU A 77 -9.10 -11.77 -0.60
N LEU A 78 -8.06 -12.47 -0.12
CA LEU A 78 -6.69 -12.26 -0.60
C LEU A 78 -6.57 -12.58 -2.09
N ASN A 79 -7.20 -13.66 -2.56
CA ASN A 79 -7.19 -14.06 -3.97
C ASN A 79 -7.92 -13.03 -4.84
N TYR A 80 -9.09 -12.57 -4.40
CA TYR A 80 -9.90 -11.58 -5.11
C TYR A 80 -9.16 -10.24 -5.25
N MET A 81 -8.53 -9.77 -4.17
CA MET A 81 -7.73 -8.55 -4.16
C MET A 81 -6.50 -8.67 -5.07
N ASN A 82 -5.79 -9.81 -5.00
CA ASN A 82 -4.63 -10.08 -5.85
C ASN A 82 -5.00 -10.12 -7.34
N ALA A 83 -6.12 -10.77 -7.71
CA ALA A 83 -6.61 -10.81 -9.09
C ALA A 83 -6.95 -9.42 -9.65
N ALA A 84 -7.30 -8.48 -8.76
CA ALA A 84 -7.56 -7.08 -9.10
C ALA A 84 -6.31 -6.18 -8.99
N ASN A 85 -5.12 -6.74 -8.79
CA ASN A 85 -3.84 -6.04 -8.60
C ASN A 85 -3.83 -5.08 -7.40
N TRP A 86 -4.49 -5.48 -6.31
CA TRP A 86 -4.33 -4.84 -5.02
C TRP A 86 -3.34 -5.64 -4.18
N GLU A 87 -2.28 -4.99 -3.75
CA GLU A 87 -1.21 -5.57 -2.94
C GLU A 87 -1.63 -5.57 -1.47
N PHE A 88 -1.45 -6.72 -0.81
CA PHE A 88 -1.58 -6.81 0.64
C PHE A 88 -0.39 -6.10 1.30
N VAL A 89 -0.67 -5.14 2.20
CA VAL A 89 0.34 -4.32 2.88
C VAL A 89 0.54 -4.79 4.30
N ASP A 90 -0.55 -4.90 5.05
CA ASP A 90 -0.49 -5.16 6.48
C ASP A 90 -1.80 -5.73 7.01
N ARG A 91 -1.74 -6.36 8.18
CA ARG A 91 -2.87 -6.93 8.88
C ARG A 91 -2.79 -6.64 10.38
N GLN A 92 -3.78 -5.91 10.87
CA GLN A 92 -3.95 -5.61 12.28
C GLN A 92 -5.06 -6.47 12.88
N SER A 93 -4.92 -6.88 14.14
CA SER A 93 -5.90 -7.74 14.82
C SER A 93 -6.21 -7.22 16.22
N ILE A 94 -7.49 -7.22 16.57
CA ILE A 94 -7.96 -6.95 17.93
C ILE A 94 -8.68 -8.19 18.44
N VAL A 95 -8.17 -8.73 19.54
CA VAL A 95 -8.78 -9.83 20.31
C VAL A 95 -8.95 -9.33 21.73
N SER A 96 -10.19 -9.35 22.23
CA SER A 96 -10.52 -8.85 23.57
C SER A 96 -10.36 -9.97 24.62
N GLU A 97 -10.91 -11.16 24.37
CA GLU A 97 -10.82 -12.33 25.26
C GLU A 97 -10.74 -13.66 24.48
N GLU A 98 -10.44 -14.78 25.16
CA GLU A 98 -10.23 -16.11 24.54
C GLU A 98 -11.44 -16.63 23.75
N ASN A 99 -12.65 -16.19 24.11
CA ASN A 99 -13.92 -16.57 23.46
C ASN A 99 -14.56 -15.41 22.68
N ASP A 100 -13.85 -14.32 22.44
CA ASP A 100 -14.37 -13.16 21.71
C ASP A 100 -14.14 -13.25 20.20
N PRO A 101 -15.02 -12.66 19.38
CA PRO A 101 -14.81 -12.57 17.95
C PRO A 101 -13.50 -11.82 17.66
N VAL A 102 -12.73 -12.34 16.70
CA VAL A 102 -11.48 -11.72 16.28
C VAL A 102 -11.79 -10.73 15.16
N TRP A 103 -11.37 -9.48 15.36
CA TRP A 103 -11.49 -8.42 14.36
C TRP A 103 -10.14 -8.28 13.66
N MET A 104 -10.14 -8.46 12.35
CA MET A 104 -8.93 -8.34 11.53
C MET A 104 -9.12 -7.20 10.54
N SER A 105 -8.24 -6.21 10.56
CA SER A 105 -8.14 -5.19 9.52
C SER A 105 -7.08 -5.61 8.51
N TYR A 106 -7.47 -5.75 7.25
CA TYR A 106 -6.58 -6.02 6.13
C TYR A 106 -6.39 -4.75 5.32
N ILE A 107 -5.14 -4.30 5.21
CA ILE A 107 -4.79 -3.09 4.47
C ILE A 107 -4.21 -3.49 3.13
N PHE A 108 -4.81 -2.97 2.07
CA PHE A 108 -4.37 -3.15 0.70
C PHE A 108 -3.97 -1.81 0.09
N ARG A 109 -3.08 -1.87 -0.90
CA ARG A 109 -2.74 -0.73 -1.74
C ARG A 109 -2.77 -1.09 -3.21
N LYS A 110 -2.98 -0.10 -4.06
CA LYS A 110 -2.84 -0.24 -5.52
C LYS A 110 -2.11 0.96 -6.08
N SER A 111 -1.12 0.73 -6.93
CA SER A 111 -0.45 1.82 -7.64
C SER A 111 -1.48 2.59 -8.46
N LYS A 112 -1.39 3.92 -8.39
CA LYS A 112 -2.08 4.78 -9.36
C LYS A 112 -1.44 4.67 -10.73
#